data_AF-A0A1S7LGN6-F1
#
_entry.id   AF-A0A1S7LGN6-F1
#
_cell.length_a   1.000
_cell.length_b   1.000
_cell.length_c   1.000
_cell.angle_alpha   90.00
_cell.angle_beta   90.00
_cell.angle_gamma   90.00
#
_symmetry.space_group_name_H-M   'P 1'
#
loop_
_entity.id
_entity.type
_entity.pdbx_description
1 polymer ?
#
loop_
_entity_poly.entity_id
_entity_poly.type
_entity_poly.pdbx_seq_one_letter_code
_entity_poly.pdbx_strand_id
1 'polypeptide(L)'
;MKRSIPYRPVALLSALFLITGSSLVWAHGTERHDGGKPDMSSSAPVHGLPSVLKKRVKKEMDRRHEVMEELLDAILSLEHGSVTTHARSLRDGSLLKQGLSDSDRTLLQRQLPQGFHALDREMDRLALSLMEAANGRDTPVEVERFGQLLNQCTQCHIQYGGGHFTKGGHSR
;
A
#
# COMPACT_ATOMS: atom_id res chain seq x y z
N MET A 1 56.34 31.06 10.08
CA MET A 1 55.60 31.62 11.25
C MET A 1 54.58 30.58 11.71
N LYS A 2 54.85 29.93 12.86
CA LYS A 2 53.99 28.88 13.44
C LYS A 2 52.94 29.56 14.34
N ARG A 3 51.65 29.34 14.07
CA ARG A 3 50.56 29.78 14.97
C ARG A 3 50.19 28.61 15.89
N SER A 4 50.41 28.80 17.18
CA SER A 4 49.98 27.89 18.25
C SER A 4 48.52 28.15 18.62
N ILE A 5 47.72 27.09 18.72
CA ILE A 5 46.34 27.12 19.23
C ILE A 5 46.40 26.67 20.70
N PRO A 6 45.89 27.46 21.68
CA PRO A 6 45.83 27.00 23.06
C PRO A 6 44.62 26.09 23.29
N TYR A 7 44.89 24.89 23.80
CA TYR A 7 43.91 23.96 24.38
C TYR A 7 43.28 24.55 25.65
N ARG A 8 41.95 24.50 25.77
CA ARG A 8 41.22 24.73 27.04
C ARG A 8 40.63 23.39 27.51
N PRO A 9 40.89 22.93 28.74
CA PRO A 9 40.27 21.73 29.27
C PRO A 9 38.83 22.04 29.69
N VAL A 10 37.85 21.30 29.17
CA VAL A 10 36.49 21.28 29.73
C VAL A 10 36.49 20.26 30.85
N ALA A 11 36.26 20.76 32.07
CA ALA A 11 36.19 19.97 33.28
C ALA A 11 34.99 19.00 33.23
N LEU A 12 35.27 17.72 33.47
CA LEU A 12 34.30 16.70 33.84
C LEU A 12 33.74 17.04 35.23
N LEU A 13 32.44 17.34 35.32
CA LEU A 13 31.71 17.37 36.57
C LEU A 13 30.69 16.24 36.58
N SER A 14 31.07 15.17 37.28
CA SER A 14 30.20 14.09 37.71
C SER A 14 29.22 14.63 38.74
N ALA A 15 27.92 14.52 38.47
CA ALA A 15 26.87 14.71 39.47
C ALA A 15 26.15 13.38 39.68
N LEU A 16 26.51 12.70 40.77
CA LEU A 16 25.74 11.61 41.37
C LEU A 16 24.43 12.20 41.89
N PHE A 17 23.28 11.78 41.36
CA PHE A 17 21.99 11.96 42.01
C PHE A 17 21.50 10.61 42.53
N LEU A 18 21.70 10.39 43.83
CA LEU A 18 20.95 9.42 44.60
C LEU A 18 19.63 10.09 45.01
N ILE A 19 18.52 9.71 44.37
CA ILE A 19 17.19 9.99 44.90
C ILE A 19 16.54 8.65 45.23
N THR A 20 16.40 8.47 46.53
CA THR A 20 15.65 7.44 47.24
C THR A 20 14.18 7.46 46.86
N GLY A 21 13.55 6.29 46.95
CA GLY A 21 12.24 6.02 46.36
C GLY A 21 11.05 6.74 46.96
N SER A 22 9.94 6.68 46.21
CA SER A 22 8.59 6.61 46.73
C SER A 22 7.67 6.07 45.64
N SER A 23 7.12 4.89 45.90
CA SER A 23 6.05 4.28 45.12
C SER A 23 4.79 5.15 45.23
N LEU A 24 4.34 5.71 44.12
CA LEU A 24 2.93 6.02 43.92
C LEU A 24 2.56 5.66 42.48
N VAL A 25 2.03 4.44 42.33
CA VAL A 25 1.29 4.01 41.16
C VAL A 25 0.01 4.85 41.11
N TRP A 26 -0.01 5.86 40.24
CA TRP A 26 -1.24 6.50 39.80
C TRP A 26 -1.72 5.78 38.56
N ALA A 27 -2.75 4.93 38.74
CA ALA A 27 -3.53 4.36 37.67
C ALA A 27 -4.42 5.44 37.06
N HIS A 28 -3.91 6.17 36.07
CA HIS A 28 -4.77 6.95 35.18
C HIS A 28 -5.30 6.02 34.09
N GLY A 29 -6.62 5.85 34.12
CA GLY A 29 -7.38 5.04 33.18
C GLY A 29 -7.03 5.36 31.74
N THR A 30 -6.77 4.31 30.97
CA THR A 30 -6.79 4.38 29.52
C THR A 30 -8.24 4.55 29.09
N GLU A 31 -8.69 5.80 29.00
CA GLU A 31 -9.80 6.13 28.11
C GLU A 31 -9.30 5.82 26.69
N ARG A 32 -9.55 4.58 26.26
CA ARG A 32 -9.54 4.25 24.85
C ARG A 32 -10.67 5.08 24.26
N HIS A 33 -10.30 6.19 23.64
CA HIS A 33 -11.10 6.76 22.58
C HIS A 33 -11.30 5.64 21.56
N ASP A 34 -12.49 5.04 21.59
CA ASP A 34 -13.03 4.18 20.56
C ASP A 34 -13.23 5.04 19.30
N GLY A 35 -12.11 5.35 18.66
CA GLY A 35 -12.09 5.78 17.27
C GLY A 35 -12.53 4.56 16.48
N GLY A 36 -13.84 4.47 16.23
CA GLY A 36 -14.45 3.40 15.48
C GLY A 36 -13.62 3.09 14.24
N LYS A 37 -12.89 1.97 14.30
CA LYS A 37 -12.28 1.40 13.11
C LYS A 37 -13.43 1.11 12.15
N PRO A 38 -13.37 1.57 10.89
CA PRO A 38 -14.35 1.16 9.91
C PRO A 38 -14.38 -0.36 9.91
N ASP A 39 -15.58 -0.91 10.10
CA ASP A 39 -15.82 -2.34 10.15
C ASP A 39 -15.32 -2.98 8.84
N MET A 40 -14.13 -3.57 8.89
CA MET A 40 -13.55 -4.35 7.79
C MET A 40 -14.17 -5.75 7.67
N SER A 41 -15.18 -6.08 8.50
CA SER A 41 -15.84 -7.37 8.57
C SER A 41 -17.07 -7.49 7.66
N SER A 42 -17.12 -6.77 6.54
CA SER A 42 -17.97 -7.19 5.43
C SER A 42 -17.12 -7.95 4.41
N SER A 43 -16.82 -9.20 4.73
CA SER A 43 -16.27 -10.19 3.79
C SER A 43 -17.36 -10.78 2.88
N ALA A 44 -18.44 -10.02 2.63
CA ALA A 44 -19.52 -10.47 1.77
C ALA A 44 -18.90 -10.84 0.42
N PRO A 45 -19.02 -12.12 -0.01
CA PRO A 45 -18.44 -12.52 -1.28
C PRO A 45 -19.09 -11.69 -2.40
N VAL A 46 -18.33 -11.36 -3.44
CA VAL A 46 -18.83 -10.61 -4.61
C VAL A 46 -19.71 -11.52 -5.47
N HIS A 47 -20.83 -11.99 -4.91
CA HIS A 47 -21.81 -12.78 -5.62
C HIS A 47 -22.63 -11.87 -6.55
N GLY A 48 -22.86 -12.30 -7.79
CA GLY A 48 -23.83 -11.66 -8.68
C GLY A 48 -23.31 -10.74 -9.78
N LEU A 49 -21.99 -10.66 -10.02
CA LEU A 49 -21.46 -9.98 -11.21
C LEU A 49 -21.92 -10.68 -12.50
N PRO A 50 -22.53 -9.96 -13.46
CA PRO A 50 -22.78 -10.47 -14.81
C PRO A 50 -21.50 -11.03 -15.44
N SER A 51 -21.64 -12.05 -16.28
CA SER A 51 -20.51 -12.74 -16.92
C SER A 51 -19.60 -11.80 -17.72
N VAL A 52 -20.17 -10.76 -18.35
CA VAL A 52 -19.41 -9.72 -19.06
C VAL A 52 -18.53 -8.91 -18.11
N LEU A 53 -19.03 -8.54 -16.93
CA LEU A 53 -18.25 -7.79 -15.93
C LEU A 53 -17.18 -8.67 -15.29
N LYS A 54 -17.48 -9.95 -15.02
CA LYS A 54 -16.47 -10.91 -14.54
C LYS A 54 -15.29 -11.03 -15.51
N LYS A 55 -15.54 -11.15 -16.81
CA LYS A 55 -14.49 -11.20 -17.83
C LYS A 55 -13.66 -9.91 -17.86
N ARG A 56 -14.30 -8.76 -17.69
CA ARG A 56 -13.60 -7.47 -17.65
C ARG A 56 -12.73 -7.32 -16.40
N VAL A 57 -13.25 -7.67 -15.22
CA VAL A 57 -12.48 -7.68 -13.98
C VAL A 57 -11.27 -8.61 -14.10
N LYS A 58 -11.47 -9.82 -14.66
CA LYS A 58 -10.35 -10.73 -14.93
C LYS A 58 -9.29 -10.11 -15.84
N LYS A 59 -9.69 -9.51 -16.96
CA LYS A 59 -8.74 -8.85 -17.87
C LYS A 59 -7.96 -7.73 -17.19
N GLU A 60 -8.61 -6.98 -16.31
CA GLU A 60 -7.93 -5.95 -15.52
C GLU A 60 -6.93 -6.55 -14.53
N MET A 61 -7.27 -7.64 -13.85
CA MET A 61 -6.32 -8.32 -12.95
C MET A 61 -5.12 -8.89 -13.72
N ASP A 62 -5.34 -9.47 -14.90
CA ASP A 62 -4.27 -9.96 -15.77
C ASP A 62 -3.34 -8.80 -16.20
N ARG A 63 -3.90 -7.65 -16.62
CA ARG A 63 -3.12 -6.43 -16.94
C ARG A 63 -2.34 -5.90 -15.73
N ARG A 64 -2.95 -5.85 -14.54
CA ARG A 64 -2.26 -5.40 -13.32
C ARG A 64 -1.09 -6.32 -12.97
N HIS A 65 -1.25 -7.62 -13.18
CA HIS A 65 -0.17 -8.59 -12.96
C HIS A 65 1.02 -8.32 -13.90
N GLU A 66 0.77 -8.13 -15.20
CA GLU A 66 1.80 -7.76 -16.18
C GLU A 66 2.55 -6.48 -15.78
N VAL A 67 1.81 -5.41 -15.41
CA VAL A 67 2.43 -4.15 -14.96
C VAL A 67 3.27 -4.32 -13.69
N MET A 68 2.88 -5.22 -12.78
CA MET A 68 3.66 -5.50 -11.57
C MET A 68 4.97 -6.24 -11.89
N GLU A 69 4.99 -7.11 -12.90
CA GLU A 69 6.22 -7.75 -13.39
C GLU A 69 7.14 -6.73 -14.06
N GLU A 70 6.59 -5.85 -14.91
CA GLU A 70 7.35 -4.75 -15.55
C GLU A 70 7.93 -3.77 -14.52
N LEU A 71 7.18 -3.44 -13.46
CA LEU A 71 7.67 -2.60 -12.37
C LEU A 71 8.84 -3.24 -11.64
N LEU A 72 8.78 -4.55 -11.36
CA LEU A 72 9.87 -5.26 -10.70
C LEU A 72 11.14 -5.22 -11.55
N ASP A 73 11.02 -5.53 -12.84
CA ASP A 73 12.15 -5.53 -13.78
C ASP A 73 12.80 -4.12 -13.89
N ALA A 74 11.97 -3.08 -14.03
CA ALA A 74 12.43 -1.70 -14.09
C ALA A 74 13.15 -1.26 -12.80
N ILE A 75 12.64 -1.64 -11.62
CA ILE A 75 13.29 -1.33 -10.33
C ILE A 75 14.63 -2.05 -10.20
N LEU A 76 14.69 -3.33 -10.53
CA LEU A 76 15.94 -4.13 -10.46
C LEU A 76 17.01 -3.60 -11.42
N SER A 77 16.59 -3.08 -12.57
CA SER A 77 17.47 -2.47 -13.58
C SER A 77 17.75 -0.99 -13.35
N LEU A 78 17.20 -0.38 -12.29
CA LEU A 78 17.30 1.05 -11.97
C LEU A 78 16.80 1.97 -13.10
N GLU A 79 15.84 1.50 -13.90
CA GLU A 79 15.22 2.24 -14.98
C GLU A 79 14.07 3.13 -14.46
N HIS A 80 14.41 4.19 -13.73
CA HIS A 80 13.41 5.05 -13.07
C HIS A 80 12.35 5.62 -14.02
N GLY A 81 12.71 5.92 -15.27
CA GLY A 81 11.75 6.38 -16.28
C GLY A 81 10.69 5.32 -16.63
N SER A 82 11.12 4.06 -16.71
CA SER A 82 10.24 2.90 -16.89
C SER A 82 9.36 2.74 -15.64
N VAL A 83 9.91 2.84 -14.43
CA VAL A 83 9.15 2.80 -13.16
C VAL A 83 8.03 3.84 -13.16
N THR A 84 8.30 5.10 -13.50
CA THR A 84 7.28 6.15 -13.62
C THR A 84 6.19 5.79 -14.63
N THR A 85 6.56 5.20 -15.76
CA THR A 85 5.63 4.83 -16.83
C THR A 85 4.71 3.69 -16.40
N HIS A 86 5.26 2.61 -15.85
CA HIS A 86 4.49 1.45 -15.40
C HIS A 86 3.61 1.80 -14.18
N ALA A 87 4.11 2.57 -13.22
CA ALA A 87 3.32 3.02 -12.06
C ALA A 87 2.14 3.91 -12.50
N ARG A 88 2.33 4.77 -13.51
CA ARG A 88 1.23 5.54 -14.11
C ARG A 88 0.19 4.63 -14.76
N SER A 89 0.62 3.62 -15.52
CA SER A 89 -0.26 2.64 -16.15
C SER A 89 -1.10 1.87 -15.12
N LEU A 90 -0.52 1.54 -13.96
CA LEU A 90 -1.24 0.86 -12.88
C LEU A 90 -2.42 1.70 -12.38
N ARG A 91 -2.21 3.02 -12.18
CA ARG A 91 -3.19 3.98 -11.69
C ARG A 91 -4.26 4.33 -12.74
N ASP A 92 -3.84 4.60 -13.96
CA ASP A 92 -4.70 5.19 -15.00
C ASP A 92 -5.53 4.12 -15.74
N GLY A 93 -5.03 2.88 -15.79
CA GLY A 93 -5.69 1.76 -16.46
C GLY A 93 -6.78 1.04 -15.66
N SER A 94 -7.13 1.52 -14.44
CA SER A 94 -8.13 0.85 -13.59
C SER A 94 -9.48 0.70 -14.31
N LEU A 95 -10.06 -0.51 -14.28
CA LEU A 95 -11.40 -0.81 -14.80
C LEU A 95 -12.49 0.11 -14.21
N LEU A 96 -12.30 0.61 -12.99
CA LEU A 96 -13.22 1.56 -12.37
C LEU A 96 -13.19 2.95 -13.04
N LYS A 97 -12.11 3.28 -13.76
CA LYS A 97 -11.91 4.57 -14.43
C LYS A 97 -12.21 4.51 -15.93
N GLN A 98 -11.94 3.38 -16.61
CA GLN A 98 -12.03 3.28 -18.07
C GLN A 98 -12.73 2.00 -18.55
N GLY A 99 -13.31 2.05 -19.76
CA GLY A 99 -13.75 0.86 -20.50
C GLY A 99 -15.10 0.24 -20.10
N LEU A 100 -15.88 0.91 -19.24
CA LEU A 100 -17.25 0.53 -18.88
C LEU A 100 -18.26 1.59 -19.36
N SER A 101 -19.45 1.14 -19.74
CA SER A 101 -20.61 2.04 -19.85
C SER A 101 -20.98 2.58 -18.46
N ASP A 102 -21.74 3.68 -18.40
CA ASP A 102 -22.18 4.25 -17.12
C ASP A 102 -23.04 3.27 -16.30
N SER A 103 -23.86 2.47 -16.98
CA SER A 103 -24.68 1.43 -16.35
C SER A 103 -23.82 0.31 -15.74
N ASP A 104 -22.82 -0.16 -16.47
CA ASP A 104 -21.88 -1.20 -16.02
C ASP A 104 -21.01 -0.68 -14.87
N ARG A 105 -20.55 0.57 -14.94
CA ARG A 105 -19.79 1.23 -13.88
C ARG A 105 -20.61 1.34 -12.60
N THR A 106 -21.85 1.81 -12.71
CA THR A 106 -22.77 1.92 -11.56
C THR A 106 -23.06 0.56 -10.96
N LEU A 107 -23.29 -0.46 -11.80
CA LEU A 107 -23.52 -1.83 -11.32
C LEU A 107 -22.31 -2.39 -10.58
N LEU A 108 -21.12 -2.25 -11.17
CA LEU A 108 -19.86 -2.70 -10.57
C LEU A 108 -19.59 -1.99 -9.25
N GLN A 109 -19.80 -0.67 -9.19
CA GLN A 109 -19.63 0.11 -7.96
C GLN A 109 -20.56 -0.35 -6.83
N ARG A 110 -21.82 -0.66 -7.15
CA ARG A 110 -22.80 -1.15 -6.16
C ARG A 110 -22.53 -2.57 -5.69
N GLN A 111 -21.98 -3.42 -6.55
CA GLN A 111 -21.76 -4.83 -6.21
C GLN A 111 -20.43 -5.09 -5.49
N LEU A 112 -19.45 -4.20 -5.63
CA LEU A 112 -18.18 -4.32 -4.93
C LEU A 112 -18.30 -3.73 -3.51
N PRO A 113 -17.84 -4.44 -2.47
CA PRO A 113 -17.89 -3.96 -1.10
C PRO A 113 -17.02 -2.72 -0.91
N GLN A 114 -17.36 -1.88 0.06
CA GLN A 114 -16.61 -0.65 0.35
C GLN A 114 -15.12 -0.92 0.61
N GLY A 115 -14.79 -2.05 1.23
CA GLY A 115 -13.41 -2.47 1.47
C GLY A 115 -12.63 -2.73 0.18
N PHE A 116 -13.26 -3.26 -0.88
CA PHE A 116 -12.63 -3.41 -2.19
C PHE A 116 -12.24 -2.04 -2.76
N HIS A 117 -13.17 -1.08 -2.71
CA HIS A 117 -12.90 0.29 -3.16
C HIS A 117 -11.82 0.98 -2.34
N ALA A 118 -11.69 0.65 -1.05
CA ALA A 118 -10.65 1.18 -0.20
C ALA A 118 -9.25 0.68 -0.61
N LEU A 119 -9.12 -0.64 -0.86
CA LEU A 119 -7.87 -1.23 -1.34
C LEU A 119 -7.49 -0.70 -2.73
N ASP A 120 -8.45 -0.53 -3.64
CA ASP A 120 -8.19 0.03 -4.97
C ASP A 120 -7.68 1.49 -4.90
N ARG A 121 -8.29 2.32 -4.06
CA ARG A 121 -7.81 3.70 -3.82
C ARG A 121 -6.43 3.75 -3.18
N GLU A 122 -6.11 2.80 -2.32
CA GLU A 122 -4.78 2.75 -1.71
C GLU A 122 -3.72 2.34 -2.73
N MET A 123 -4.03 1.40 -3.61
CA MET A 123 -3.17 1.07 -4.74
C MET A 123 -2.90 2.29 -5.63
N ASP A 124 -3.92 3.12 -5.92
CA ASP A 124 -3.76 4.37 -6.67
C ASP A 124 -2.78 5.35 -5.98
N ARG A 125 -2.84 5.47 -4.66
CA ARG A 125 -1.95 6.36 -3.88
C ARG A 125 -0.52 5.85 -3.88
N LEU A 126 -0.33 4.55 -3.66
CA LEU A 126 0.99 3.93 -3.70
C LEU A 126 1.63 4.02 -5.08
N ALA A 127 0.85 3.84 -6.14
CA ALA A 127 1.31 4.02 -7.51
C ALA A 127 1.76 5.47 -7.77
N LEU A 128 1.01 6.47 -7.30
CA LEU A 128 1.43 7.88 -7.37
C LEU A 128 2.74 8.12 -6.59
N SER A 129 2.84 7.62 -5.35
CA SER A 129 4.05 7.81 -4.53
C SER A 129 5.27 7.11 -5.15
N LEU A 130 5.08 5.95 -5.78
CA LEU A 130 6.14 5.26 -6.53
C LEU A 130 6.60 6.08 -7.74
N MET A 131 5.67 6.70 -8.49
CA MET A 131 6.04 7.62 -9.58
C MET A 131 6.85 8.81 -9.08
N GLU A 132 6.48 9.40 -7.94
CA GLU A 132 7.20 10.53 -7.34
C GLU A 132 8.61 10.13 -6.91
N ALA A 133 8.76 8.97 -6.27
CA ALA A 133 10.07 8.41 -5.89
C ALA A 133 10.95 8.16 -7.12
N ALA A 134 10.39 7.56 -8.17
CA ALA A 134 11.10 7.31 -9.44
C ALA A 134 11.53 8.61 -10.15
N ASN A 135 10.67 9.63 -10.17
CA ASN A 135 11.05 10.94 -10.71
C ASN A 135 12.18 11.60 -9.89
N GLY A 136 12.20 11.36 -8.58
CA GLY A 136 13.28 11.77 -7.68
C GLY A 136 14.52 10.87 -7.71
N ARG A 137 14.44 9.72 -8.40
CA ARG A 137 15.46 8.66 -8.43
C ARG A 137 15.82 8.13 -7.05
N ASP A 138 14.83 8.06 -6.16
CA ASP A 138 14.97 7.57 -4.80
C ASP A 138 14.72 6.06 -4.76
N THR A 139 15.71 5.27 -5.18
CA THR A 139 15.60 3.80 -5.26
C THR A 139 15.16 3.16 -3.94
N PRO A 140 15.68 3.53 -2.76
CA PRO A 140 15.18 2.98 -1.50
C PRO A 140 13.67 3.16 -1.32
N VAL A 141 13.14 4.34 -1.66
CA VAL A 141 11.70 4.61 -1.59
C VAL A 141 10.94 3.86 -2.69
N GLU A 142 11.48 3.72 -3.90
CA GLU A 142 10.87 2.92 -4.97
C GLU A 142 10.66 1.46 -4.53
N VAL A 143 11.68 0.83 -3.95
CA VAL A 143 11.62 -0.55 -3.44
C VAL A 143 10.59 -0.67 -2.31
N GLU A 144 10.56 0.30 -1.38
CA GLU A 144 9.59 0.33 -0.29
C GLU A 144 8.15 0.43 -0.81
N ARG A 145 7.88 1.35 -1.74
CA ARG A 145 6.55 1.58 -2.31
C ARG A 145 6.09 0.40 -3.17
N PHE A 146 7.00 -0.23 -3.92
CA PHE A 146 6.70 -1.46 -4.65
C PHE A 146 6.31 -2.60 -3.71
N GLY A 147 7.04 -2.78 -2.60
CA GLY A 147 6.68 -3.77 -1.57
C GLY A 147 5.29 -3.52 -0.98
N GLN A 148 4.93 -2.26 -0.75
CA GLN A 148 3.59 -1.88 -0.29
C GLN A 148 2.51 -2.17 -1.35
N LEU A 149 2.77 -1.92 -2.65
CA LEU A 149 1.87 -2.30 -3.74
C LEU A 149 1.61 -3.80 -3.76
N LEU A 150 2.67 -4.62 -3.69
CA LEU A 150 2.56 -6.07 -3.66
C LEU A 150 1.72 -6.56 -2.47
N ASN A 151 1.90 -5.95 -1.31
CA ASN A 151 1.10 -6.23 -0.13
C ASN A 151 -0.39 -5.89 -0.35
N GLN A 152 -0.71 -4.75 -0.98
CA GLN A 152 -2.10 -4.40 -1.33
C GLN A 152 -2.74 -5.41 -2.29
N CYS A 153 -2.01 -5.87 -3.33
CA CYS A 153 -2.49 -6.91 -4.23
C CYS A 153 -2.83 -8.19 -3.46
N THR A 154 -1.95 -8.60 -2.55
CA THR A 154 -2.12 -9.81 -1.74
C THR A 154 -3.31 -9.68 -0.79
N GLN A 155 -3.46 -8.56 -0.09
CA GLN A 155 -4.59 -8.32 0.81
C GLN A 155 -5.93 -8.36 0.09
N CYS A 156 -6.02 -7.72 -1.08
CA CYS A 156 -7.23 -7.75 -1.89
C CYS A 156 -7.58 -9.18 -2.32
N HIS A 157 -6.59 -9.98 -2.74
CA HIS A 157 -6.81 -11.36 -3.14
C HIS A 157 -7.16 -12.29 -1.97
N ILE A 158 -6.56 -12.09 -0.79
CA ILE A 158 -6.94 -12.83 0.41
C ILE A 158 -8.41 -12.57 0.76
N GLN A 159 -8.83 -11.30 0.69
CA GLN A 159 -10.17 -10.91 1.13
C GLN A 159 -11.27 -11.16 0.08
N TYR A 160 -10.96 -10.94 -1.20
CA TYR A 160 -11.96 -10.92 -2.29
C TYR A 160 -11.63 -11.87 -3.45
N GLY A 161 -10.46 -12.52 -3.44
CA GLY A 161 -10.03 -13.43 -4.51
C GLY A 161 -10.64 -14.83 -4.42
N GLY A 162 -11.08 -15.25 -3.23
CA GLY A 162 -11.73 -16.54 -3.00
C GLY A 162 -13.07 -16.67 -3.74
N GLY A 163 -13.13 -17.56 -4.75
CA GLY A 163 -14.35 -17.89 -5.50
C GLY A 163 -14.52 -17.25 -6.88
N HIS A 164 -13.61 -16.36 -7.30
CA HIS A 164 -13.74 -15.62 -8.57
C HIS A 164 -12.61 -15.84 -9.58
N PHE A 165 -11.47 -16.41 -9.17
CA PHE A 165 -10.28 -16.59 -10.02
C PHE A 165 -9.64 -17.99 -9.95
N THR A 166 -10.38 -19.02 -9.56
CA THR A 166 -9.90 -20.40 -9.74
C THR A 166 -9.88 -20.71 -11.25
N LYS A 167 -8.69 -20.89 -11.83
CA LYS A 167 -8.52 -21.71 -13.04
C LYS A 167 -9.29 -23.01 -12.82
N GLY A 168 -10.00 -23.47 -13.85
CA GLY A 168 -10.63 -24.78 -13.83
C GLY A 168 -9.66 -25.84 -13.29
N GLY A 169 -10.11 -26.58 -12.30
CA GLY A 169 -9.33 -27.64 -11.66
C GLY A 169 -10.28 -28.47 -10.83
N HIS A 170 -10.52 -29.69 -11.29
CA HIS A 170 -11.40 -30.66 -10.67
C HIS A 170 -10.93 -30.98 -9.24
N SER A 171 -11.91 -31.30 -8.39
CA SER A 171 -11.70 -32.00 -7.14
C SER A 171 -10.96 -33.32 -7.39
N ARG A 172 -9.87 -33.50 -6.63
CA ARG A 172 -9.13 -34.74 -6.31
C ARG A 172 -8.36 -35.41 -7.44
#